data_AF-A0A355CHC7-F1
#
_entry.id   AF-A0A355CHC7-F1
#
_cell.length_a   1.000
_cell.length_b   1.000
_cell.length_c   1.000
_cell.angle_alpha   90.00
_cell.angle_beta   90.00
_cell.angle_gamma   90.00
#
_symmetry.space_group_name_H-M   'P 1'
#
loop_
_entity.id
_entity.type
_entity.pdbx_description
1 polymer ?
#
loop_
_entity_poly.entity_id
_entity_poly.type
_entity_poly.pdbx_seq_one_letter_code
_entity_poly.pdbx_strand_id
1 'polypeptide(L)' 'MANCRPVIVETDENYQLNPDAIKKAITDKTRGIVTISPNNPTGVVYTPEALREVNEICRQHNIYHISDEAYEYFTY' A
#
# COMPACT_ATOMS: atom_id res chain seq x y z
N MET A 1 11.44 4.49 -16.82
CA MET A 1 10.04 4.32 -16.34
C MET A 1 9.49 3.01 -16.87
N ALA A 2 8.69 2.28 -16.09
CA ALA A 2 8.23 0.91 -16.41
C ALA A 2 6.99 0.84 -17.34
N ASN A 3 6.54 1.96 -17.92
CA ASN A 3 5.32 2.05 -18.73
C ASN A 3 4.04 1.56 -18.03
N CYS A 4 4.02 1.67 -16.69
CA CYS A 4 2.84 1.40 -15.86
C CYS A 4 2.02 2.69 -15.63
N ARG A 5 0.73 2.54 -15.37
CA ARG A 5 -0.15 3.64 -14.94
C ARG A 5 -0.34 3.58 -13.42
N PRO A 6 0.07 4.61 -12.66
CA PRO A 6 -0.26 4.67 -11.24
C PRO A 6 -1.76 4.88 -11.03
N VAL A 7 -2.32 4.20 -10.03
CA VAL A 7 -3.69 4.40 -9.57
C VAL A 7 -3.58 4.82 -8.10
N ILE A 8 -3.97 6.06 -7.81
CA ILE A 8 -3.91 6.61 -6.45
C ILE A 8 -5.11 6.09 -5.66
N VAL A 9 -4.85 5.64 -4.44
CA VAL A 9 -5.87 5.19 -3.50
C VAL A 9 -5.83 6.11 -2.30
N GLU A 10 -6.97 6.69 -1.97
CA GLU A 10 -7.11 7.58 -0.82
C GLU A 10 -6.95 6.80 0.49
N THR A 11 -6.22 7.38 1.43
CA THR A 11 -6.11 6.92 2.82
C THR A 11 -7.33 7.33 3.63
N ASP A 12 -7.39 6.92 4.90
CA ASP A 12 -8.31 7.54 5.85
C ASP A 12 -7.84 8.94 6.29
N GLU A 13 -8.59 9.56 7.21
CA GLU A 13 -8.31 10.89 7.77
C GLU A 13 -6.99 10.97 8.56
N ASN A 14 -6.46 9.82 9.00
CA ASN A 14 -5.20 9.70 9.75
C ASN A 14 -4.05 9.21 8.85
N TYR A 15 -4.24 9.22 7.54
CA TYR A 15 -3.30 8.70 6.53
C TYR A 15 -2.98 7.21 6.65
N GLN A 16 -3.83 6.43 7.32
CA GLN A 16 -3.74 4.97 7.34
C GLN A 16 -4.29 4.34 6.07
N LEU A 17 -3.84 3.13 5.77
CA LEU A 17 -4.31 2.37 4.63
C LEU A 17 -5.82 2.12 4.74
N ASN A 18 -6.52 2.22 3.61
CA ASN A 18 -7.93 1.88 3.48
C ASN A 18 -8.08 0.62 2.59
N PRO A 19 -8.15 -0.59 3.17
CA PRO A 19 -8.22 -1.83 2.42
C PRO A 19 -9.42 -1.92 1.47
N ASP A 20 -10.56 -1.32 1.81
CA ASP A 20 -11.74 -1.32 0.94
C ASP A 20 -11.55 -0.41 -0.27
N ALA A 21 -10.89 0.73 -0.11
CA ALA A 21 -10.50 1.59 -1.23
C ALA A 21 -9.48 0.89 -2.14
N ILE A 22 -8.52 0.15 -1.56
CA ILE A 22 -7.56 -0.66 -2.30
C ILE A 22 -8.29 -1.73 -3.14
N LYS A 23 -9.18 -2.52 -2.52
CA LYS A 23 -9.95 -3.57 -3.22
C LYS A 23 -10.75 -3.00 -4.40
N LYS A 24 -11.38 -1.83 -4.22
CA LYS A 24 -12.15 -1.14 -5.28
C LYS A 24 -11.29 -0.64 -6.44
N ALA A 25 -10.02 -0.35 -6.20
CA ALA A 25 -9.10 0.14 -7.23
C ALA A 25 -8.48 -0.99 -8.09
N ILE A 26 -8.60 -2.24 -7.66
CA ILE A 26 -8.05 -3.39 -8.38
C ILE A 26 -8.85 -3.68 -9.64
N THR A 27 -8.12 -3.95 -10.72
CA THR A 27 -8.66 -4.36 -12.02
C THR A 27 -7.80 -5.49 -12.59
N ASP A 28 -8.23 -6.12 -13.69
CA ASP A 28 -7.44 -7.14 -14.40
C ASP A 28 -6.07 -6.62 -14.92
N LYS A 29 -5.91 -5.28 -14.99
CA LYS A 29 -4.66 -4.62 -15.37
C LYS A 29 -3.73 -4.36 -14.19
N THR A 30 -4.19 -4.53 -12.95
CA THR A 30 -3.36 -4.34 -11.75
C THR A 30 -2.23 -5.37 -11.72
N ARG A 31 -1.02 -4.91 -11.36
CA ARG A 31 0.17 -5.76 -11.28
C ARG A 31 0.85 -5.72 -9.92
N GLY A 32 0.60 -4.69 -9.13
CA GLY A 32 1.05 -4.65 -7.76
C GLY A 32 0.51 -3.45 -6.99
N ILE A 33 0.72 -3.51 -5.68
CA ILE A 33 0.44 -2.46 -4.71
C ILE A 33 1.78 -1.98 -4.16
N VAL A 34 1.93 -0.67 -3.97
CA VAL A 34 3.10 -0.06 -3.34
C VAL A 34 2.66 0.51 -2.00
N THR A 35 3.36 0.18 -0.93
CA THR A 35 3.20 0.83 0.38
C THR A 35 4.53 1.42 0.81
N ILE A 36 4.48 2.54 1.55
CA ILE A 36 5.65 3.25 2.07
C ILE A 36 5.45 3.40 3.57
N SER A 37 6.28 2.75 4.38
CA SER A 37 6.17 2.75 5.84
C SER A 37 7.55 2.67 6.50
N PRO A 38 7.93 3.62 7.37
CA PRO A 38 7.24 4.88 7.67
C PRO A 38 7.02 5.76 6.43
N ASN A 39 5.84 6.35 6.33
CA ASN A 39 5.41 7.08 5.14
C ASN A 39 6.09 8.44 4.99
N ASN A 40 6.43 8.81 3.76
CA ASN A 40 6.73 10.19 3.38
C ASN A 40 5.60 10.69 2.45
N PRO A 41 4.92 11.81 2.77
CA PRO A 41 5.31 12.87 3.72
C PRO A 41 4.67 12.78 5.11
N THR A 42 3.79 11.81 5.38
CA THR A 42 2.91 11.88 6.56
C THR A 42 3.56 11.39 7.86
N GLY A 43 4.67 10.65 7.77
CA GLY A 43 5.32 10.01 8.91
C GLY A 43 4.57 8.81 9.49
N VAL A 44 3.41 8.45 8.92
CA VAL A 44 2.57 7.37 9.43
C VAL A 44 3.26 6.02 9.26
N VAL A 45 3.22 5.22 10.33
CA VAL A 45 3.60 3.82 10.32
C VAL A 45 2.33 2.99 10.16
N TYR A 46 2.30 2.12 9.15
CA TYR A 46 1.17 1.23 8.94
C TYR A 46 1.19 0.09 9.96
N THR A 47 0.02 -0.27 10.47
CA THR A 47 -0.09 -1.36 11.44
C THR A 47 0.23 -2.71 10.79
N PRO A 48 0.77 -3.68 11.54
CA PRO A 48 0.96 -5.04 11.04
C PRO A 48 -0.33 -5.66 10.50
N GLU A 49 -1.47 -5.33 11.08
CA GLU A 49 -2.79 -5.81 10.66
C GLU A 49 -3.16 -5.27 9.27
N ALA A 50 -2.97 -3.97 9.03
CA ALA A 50 -3.24 -3.37 7.73
C ALA A 50 -2.31 -3.93 6.64
N LEU A 51 -1.02 -4.12 6.95
CA LEU A 51 -0.06 -4.71 6.02
C LEU A 51 -0.38 -6.18 5.72
N ARG A 52 -0.83 -6.96 6.72
CA ARG A 52 -1.32 -8.33 6.49
C ARG A 52 -2.54 -8.35 5.58
N GLU A 53 -3.46 -7.40 5.71
CA GLU A 53 -4.61 -7.32 4.81
C GLU A 53 -4.19 -6.97 3.37
N VAL A 54 -3.25 -6.05 3.18
CA VAL A 54 -2.67 -5.77 1.84
C VAL A 54 -2.01 -7.01 1.25
N ASN A 55 -1.23 -7.75 2.04
CA ASN A 55 -0.60 -9.00 1.60
C ASN A 55 -1.65 -10.05 1.20
N GLU A 56 -2.75 -10.16 1.94
CA GLU A 56 -3.84 -11.08 1.62
C GLU A 56 -4.55 -10.67 0.32
N ILE A 57 -4.82 -9.38 0.11
CA ILE A 57 -5.34 -8.86 -1.17
C ILE A 57 -4.38 -9.22 -2.31
N CYS A 58 -3.09 -8.97 -2.15
CA CYS A 58 -2.09 -9.29 -3.17
C CYS A 58 -2.07 -10.78 -3.51
N ARG A 59 -2.15 -11.64 -2.48
CA ARG A 59 -2.20 -13.10 -2.62
C ARG A 59 -3.46 -13.56 -3.37
N GLN A 60 -4.63 -13.01 -3.03
CA GLN A 60 -5.91 -13.36 -3.68
C GLN A 60 -5.94 -12.97 -5.16
N HIS A 61 -5.33 -11.85 -5.52
CA HIS A 61 -5.29 -11.34 -6.89
C HIS A 61 -4.04 -11.76 -7.68
N ASN A 62 -3.11 -12.50 -7.06
CA ASN A 62 -1.82 -12.90 -7.65
C ASN A 62 -1.05 -11.70 -8.23
N ILE A 63 -0.93 -10.63 -7.44
CA ILE A 63 -0.20 -9.40 -7.76
C ILE A 63 0.92 -9.16 -6.73
N TYR A 64 1.88 -8.31 -7.07
CA TYR A 64 3.00 -7.99 -6.18
C TYR A 64 2.61 -7.04 -5.06
N HIS A 65 3.21 -7.22 -3.89
CA HIS A 65 3.32 -6.16 -2.89
C HIS A 65 4.75 -5.62 -2.90
N ILE A 66 4.91 -4.32 -3.13
CA ILE A 66 6.18 -3.61 -3.08
C ILE A 66 6.17 -2.78 -1.81
N SER A 67 6.97 -3.18 -0.82
CA SER A 67 7.15 -2.47 0.45
C SER A 67 8.37 -1.56 0.34
N ASP A 68 8.19 -0.26 0.53
CA ASP A 68 9.28 0.69 0.71
C ASP A 68 9.48 0.99 2.20
N GLU A 69 10.63 0.55 2.71
CA GLU A 69 11.01 0.61 4.13
C GLU A 69 12.22 1.54 4.33
N ALA A 70 12.45 2.49 3.42
CA ALA A 70 13.59 3.41 3.49
C ALA A 70 13.70 4.20 4.80
N TYR A 71 12.58 4.34 5.54
CA TYR A 71 12.52 5.04 6.81
C TYR A 71 12.37 4.10 8.02
N GLU A 72 12.63 2.79 7.92
CA GLU A 72 12.33 1.80 8.97
C GLU A 72 12.82 2.18 10.38
N TYR A 73 13.95 2.89 10.48
CA TYR A 73 14.54 3.34 11.75
C TYR A 73 14.00 4.69 12.26
N PHE A 74 13.17 5.39 11.50
CA PHE A 74 12.55 6.67 11.86
C PHE A 74 11.16 6.45 12.46
N THR A 75 11.09 5.63 13.50
CA THR A 75 9.86 5.34 14.27
C THR A 75 10.01 5.90 15.69
N TYR A 76 8.91 6.41 16.28
CA TYR A 76 8.88 7.06 17.60
C TYR A 76 7.77 6.50 18.48
#